data_AF-A0AAE6WV91-F1
#
_entry.id   AF-A0AAE6WV91-F1
#
_cell.length_a   1.000
_cell.length_b   1.000
_cell.length_c   1.000
_cell.angle_alpha   90.00
_cell.angle_beta   90.00
_cell.angle_gamma   90.00
#
_symmetry.space_group_name_H-M   'P 1'
#
loop_
_entity.id
_entity.type
_entity.pdbx_description
1 polymer ?
#
loop_
_entity_poly.entity_id
_entity_poly.type
_entity_poly.pdbx_seq_one_letter_code
_entity_poly.pdbx_strand_id
1 'polypeptide(L)'
;MSIANLKRRLEEKVSGHSVGDVTNTKFVKPQRLLKTLSVLEQKFDDFENSIPLDEKIFRSISKLESSGFEHLTRRDWKNLAWALSKILPGMQEKLLFNDIGKRIISHFQQSEIDLIGVVYFPLLYSYFALENEDVKDRPVIWLQLREILNTKRSSIYKELKQPKKWMNTLIDYSEILSNTPTKLFVKRFLQEQDTSRLSSELESLRMAPNSWFWDDLIQSSIQSIKTMNEGEYFKVIPRFLSLAEQKVLYTTDILVALLERYARTFERAKVHEELKHLALNHWGNPQYESSAGWNNVNADTKRMVIQWFVRADLEAFFKVFSYGAETRRFNYWMRFIKQVSLSEIFLNEDAIFRATRQQEEFKRKNQGRFKRIIGKSSAANAFMIKIGGYYIVEFSELNNATYFYRNLPYKPSKSNLQVVSITDLKSTAKADFYLSHNGAWEKSFDNRLKSLGIYPD
;
A
#
# COMPACT_ATOMS: atom_id res chain seq x y z
N MET A 1 27.41 -62.43 -56.30
CA MET A 1 27.63 -60.96 -56.16
C MET A 1 28.36 -60.74 -54.84
N SER A 2 29.60 -60.23 -54.83
CA SER A 2 30.37 -60.09 -53.58
C SER A 2 30.03 -58.80 -52.83
N ILE A 3 30.20 -58.79 -51.50
CA ILE A 3 29.98 -57.65 -50.61
C ILE A 3 30.78 -56.41 -51.05
N ALA A 4 31.98 -56.60 -51.61
CA ALA A 4 32.80 -55.53 -52.16
C ALA A 4 32.14 -54.82 -53.35
N ASN A 5 31.44 -55.55 -54.21
CA ASN A 5 30.71 -54.98 -55.35
C ASN A 5 29.44 -54.22 -54.93
N LEU A 6 28.80 -54.64 -53.83
CA LEU A 6 27.69 -53.90 -53.22
C LEU A 6 28.16 -52.59 -52.59
N LYS A 7 29.31 -52.60 -51.89
CA LYS A 7 29.87 -51.41 -51.23
C LYS A 7 30.27 -50.33 -52.24
N ARG A 8 30.93 -50.74 -53.33
CA ARG A 8 31.31 -49.83 -54.44
C ARG A 8 30.09 -49.20 -55.12
N ARG A 9 29.04 -49.98 -55.39
CA ARG A 9 27.78 -49.47 -55.96
C ARG A 9 27.05 -48.51 -55.02
N LEU A 10 27.16 -48.73 -53.70
CA LEU A 10 26.57 -47.84 -52.70
C LEU A 10 27.33 -46.51 -52.65
N GLU A 11 28.66 -46.55 -52.69
CA GLU A 11 29.51 -45.36 -52.72
C GLU A 11 29.33 -44.55 -54.02
N GLU A 12 29.23 -45.21 -55.18
CA GLU A 12 28.90 -44.57 -56.47
C GLU A 12 27.49 -43.95 -56.48
N LYS A 13 26.52 -44.56 -55.79
CA LYS A 13 25.16 -44.00 -55.62
C LYS A 13 25.16 -42.80 -54.67
N VAL A 14 25.97 -42.80 -53.62
CA VAL A 14 26.03 -41.73 -52.62
C VAL A 14 26.79 -40.51 -53.17
N SER A 15 27.86 -40.70 -53.96
CA SER A 15 28.59 -39.60 -54.60
C SER A 15 27.79 -38.92 -55.71
N GLY A 16 26.87 -39.63 -56.37
CA GLY A 16 25.93 -39.04 -57.35
C GLY A 16 24.84 -38.14 -56.74
N HIS A 17 24.69 -38.13 -55.41
CA HIS A 17 23.72 -37.28 -54.69
C HIS A 17 24.38 -36.13 -53.91
N SER A 18 25.69 -35.91 -54.07
CA SER A 18 26.32 -34.67 -53.58
C SER A 18 26.09 -33.53 -54.57
N VAL A 19 24.82 -33.15 -54.75
CA VAL A 19 24.46 -31.83 -55.26
C VAL A 19 23.87 -31.08 -54.08
N GLY A 20 24.49 -29.95 -53.76
CA GLY A 20 24.16 -29.16 -52.59
C GLY A 20 22.71 -28.69 -52.55
N ASP A 21 22.34 -28.25 -51.35
CA ASP A 21 21.37 -27.18 -51.12
C ASP A 21 19.88 -27.56 -51.03
N VAL A 22 19.49 -28.53 -50.18
CA VAL A 22 18.12 -28.60 -49.61
C VAL A 22 18.07 -29.26 -48.21
N THR A 23 18.83 -28.77 -47.22
CA THR A 23 18.59 -29.15 -45.80
C THR A 23 18.36 -27.95 -44.87
N ASN A 24 18.10 -26.78 -45.45
CA ASN A 24 17.82 -25.56 -44.70
C ASN A 24 16.37 -25.05 -44.89
N THR A 25 15.39 -25.95 -44.77
CA THR A 25 13.97 -25.59 -44.67
C THR A 25 13.27 -26.25 -43.48
N LYS A 26 13.14 -25.45 -42.41
CA LYS A 26 11.88 -25.25 -41.67
C LYS A 26 11.19 -26.49 -41.07
N PHE A 27 11.81 -27.17 -40.10
CA PHE A 27 10.98 -27.70 -39.01
C PHE A 27 10.51 -26.51 -38.15
N VAL A 28 9.32 -26.01 -38.44
CA VAL A 28 8.64 -25.06 -37.55
C VAL A 28 8.53 -25.74 -36.19
N LYS A 29 9.02 -25.09 -35.12
CA LYS A 29 8.86 -25.58 -33.73
C LYS A 29 7.42 -26.05 -33.57
N PRO A 30 7.15 -27.30 -33.15
CA PRO A 30 5.81 -27.86 -33.18
C PRO A 30 4.97 -27.26 -32.04
N GLN A 31 4.52 -26.01 -32.22
CA GLN A 31 3.88 -25.19 -31.19
C GLN A 31 2.68 -25.88 -30.54
N ARG A 32 1.88 -26.62 -31.33
CA ARG A 32 0.74 -27.39 -30.82
C ARG A 32 1.18 -28.53 -29.90
N LEU A 33 2.21 -29.30 -30.28
CA LEU A 33 2.72 -30.39 -29.44
C LEU A 33 3.35 -29.84 -28.16
N LEU A 34 4.12 -28.75 -28.24
CA LEU A 34 4.68 -28.08 -27.07
C LEU A 34 3.59 -27.56 -26.12
N LYS A 35 2.51 -26.98 -26.67
CA LYS A 35 1.36 -26.55 -25.87
C LYS A 35 0.65 -27.73 -25.21
N THR A 36 0.42 -28.83 -25.93
CA THR A 36 -0.21 -30.04 -25.37
C THR A 36 0.66 -30.67 -24.29
N LEU A 37 1.98 -30.76 -24.51
CA LEU A 37 2.93 -31.25 -23.53
C LEU A 37 2.86 -30.41 -22.25
N SER A 38 2.93 -29.08 -22.38
CA SER A 38 2.82 -28.16 -21.25
C SER A 38 1.51 -28.32 -20.45
N VAL A 39 0.38 -28.55 -21.13
CA VAL A 39 -0.91 -28.81 -20.48
C VAL A 39 -0.90 -30.16 -19.74
N LEU A 40 -0.29 -31.20 -20.33
CA LEU A 40 -0.18 -32.51 -19.69
C LEU A 40 0.73 -32.45 -18.46
N GLU A 41 1.90 -31.82 -18.59
CA GLU A 41 2.83 -31.59 -17.49
C GLU A 41 2.14 -30.87 -16.32
N GLN A 42 1.38 -29.80 -16.63
CA GLN A 42 0.60 -29.09 -15.60
C GLN A 42 -0.43 -29.99 -14.92
N LYS A 43 -1.17 -30.82 -15.67
CA LYS A 43 -2.15 -31.76 -15.07
C LYS A 43 -1.48 -32.80 -14.18
N PHE A 44 -0.31 -33.31 -14.57
CA PHE A 44 0.47 -34.24 -13.76
C PHE A 44 0.96 -33.56 -12.47
N ASP A 45 1.49 -32.34 -12.56
CA ASP A 45 1.89 -31.56 -11.39
C ASP A 45 0.72 -31.21 -10.47
N ASP A 46 -0.46 -30.92 -11.02
CA ASP A 46 -1.71 -30.67 -10.28
C ASP A 46 -2.17 -31.93 -9.54
N PHE A 47 -2.14 -33.08 -10.19
CA PHE A 47 -2.52 -34.35 -9.58
C PHE A 47 -1.52 -34.76 -8.49
N GLU A 48 -0.22 -34.66 -8.79
CA GLU A 48 0.84 -34.99 -7.84
C GLU A 48 0.83 -34.03 -6.66
N ASN A 49 0.49 -32.75 -6.82
CA ASN A 49 0.49 -31.80 -5.71
C ASN A 49 -0.91 -31.42 -5.24
N SER A 50 -1.86 -32.34 -5.38
CA SER A 50 -3.23 -32.15 -4.87
C SER A 50 -3.24 -32.18 -3.34
N ILE A 51 -3.98 -31.23 -2.75
CA ILE A 51 -4.20 -31.18 -1.30
C ILE A 51 -5.03 -32.40 -0.90
N PRO A 52 -4.58 -33.22 0.06
CA PRO A 52 -5.34 -34.39 0.50
C PRO A 52 -6.60 -33.98 1.27
N LEU A 53 -7.63 -34.83 1.16
CA LEU A 53 -8.85 -34.73 1.97
C LEU A 53 -8.51 -34.82 3.46
N ASP A 54 -9.25 -34.09 4.30
CA ASP A 54 -8.99 -34.01 5.74
C ASP A 54 -9.06 -35.39 6.41
N GLU A 55 -9.96 -36.28 5.99
CA GLU A 55 -10.04 -37.66 6.49
C GLU A 55 -8.72 -38.43 6.30
N LYS A 56 -8.03 -38.23 5.17
CA LYS A 56 -6.73 -38.87 4.91
C LYS A 56 -5.64 -38.29 5.81
N ILE A 57 -5.68 -36.99 6.06
CA ILE A 57 -4.79 -36.31 7.00
C ILE A 57 -4.99 -36.87 8.42
N PHE A 58 -6.23 -36.96 8.89
CA PHE A 58 -6.54 -37.50 10.23
C PHE A 58 -6.10 -38.94 10.39
N ARG A 59 -6.30 -39.78 9.38
CA ARG A 59 -5.82 -41.18 9.41
C ARG A 59 -4.30 -41.24 9.54
N SER A 60 -3.56 -40.42 8.78
CA SER A 60 -2.09 -40.40 8.86
C SER A 60 -1.58 -39.85 10.20
N ILE A 61 -2.26 -38.86 10.80
CA ILE A 61 -1.94 -38.35 12.14
C ILE A 61 -2.22 -39.40 13.21
N SER A 62 -3.41 -40.02 13.18
CA SER A 62 -3.78 -41.07 14.14
C SER A 62 -2.79 -42.24 14.09
N LYS A 63 -2.35 -42.60 12.89
CA LYS A 63 -1.34 -43.65 12.66
C LYS A 63 0.03 -43.26 13.22
N LEU A 64 0.44 -42.00 13.06
CA LEU A 64 1.67 -41.47 13.65
C LEU A 64 1.61 -41.54 15.19
N GLU A 65 0.47 -41.20 15.78
CA GLU A 65 0.29 -41.24 17.23
C GLU A 65 0.24 -42.66 17.78
N SER A 66 -0.43 -43.59 17.08
CA SER A 66 -0.56 -44.98 17.52
C SER A 66 0.70 -45.81 17.32
N SER A 67 1.44 -45.56 16.25
CA SER A 67 2.44 -46.50 15.73
C SER A 67 3.79 -45.85 15.42
N GLY A 68 3.96 -44.55 15.70
CA GLY A 68 5.21 -43.83 15.44
C GLY A 68 5.51 -43.67 13.94
N PHE A 69 6.76 -43.33 13.64
CA PHE A 69 7.19 -43.01 12.27
C PHE A 69 7.49 -44.25 11.41
N GLU A 70 7.76 -45.41 12.02
CA GLU A 70 8.27 -46.61 11.32
C GLU A 70 7.27 -47.21 10.31
N HIS A 71 5.97 -47.06 10.56
CA HIS A 71 4.93 -47.69 9.75
C HIS A 71 4.28 -46.75 8.73
N LEU A 72 4.81 -45.53 8.57
CA LEU A 72 4.24 -44.52 7.67
C LEU A 72 4.61 -44.78 6.21
N THR A 73 3.61 -44.77 5.34
CA THR A 73 3.80 -44.88 3.90
C THR A 73 4.21 -43.54 3.30
N ARG A 74 4.73 -43.54 2.06
CA ARG A 74 4.99 -42.28 1.31
C ARG A 74 3.77 -41.35 1.23
N ARG A 75 2.56 -41.93 1.17
CA ARG A 75 1.30 -41.15 1.20
C ARG A 75 1.04 -40.54 2.57
N ASP A 76 1.32 -41.28 3.65
CA ASP A 76 1.19 -40.78 5.01
C ASP A 76 2.12 -39.59 5.24
N TRP A 77 3.39 -39.69 4.84
CA TRP A 77 4.36 -38.60 4.95
C TRP A 77 3.91 -37.34 4.23
N LYS A 78 3.38 -37.50 3.02
CA LYS A 78 2.82 -36.40 2.24
C LYS A 78 1.62 -35.75 2.93
N ASN A 79 0.69 -36.56 3.46
CA ASN A 79 -0.46 -36.05 4.21
C ASN A 79 -0.01 -35.25 5.45
N LEU A 80 0.99 -35.76 6.18
CA LEU A 80 1.56 -35.06 7.35
C LEU A 80 2.19 -33.72 6.96
N ALA A 81 2.94 -33.67 5.85
CA ALA A 81 3.55 -32.43 5.37
C ALA A 81 2.50 -31.37 4.97
N TRP A 82 1.39 -31.78 4.32
CA TRP A 82 0.25 -30.90 4.05
C TRP A 82 -0.50 -30.44 5.31
N ALA A 83 -0.50 -31.27 6.35
CA ALA A 83 -1.23 -30.98 7.58
C ALA A 83 -0.60 -29.87 8.41
N LEU A 84 0.70 -29.59 8.23
CA LEU A 84 1.45 -28.61 9.04
C LEU A 84 0.81 -27.21 9.06
N SER A 85 0.22 -26.76 7.96
CA SER A 85 -0.44 -25.46 7.89
C SER A 85 -1.92 -25.46 8.34
N LYS A 86 -2.47 -26.62 8.71
CA LYS A 86 -3.89 -26.78 9.08
C LYS A 86 -4.08 -26.75 10.59
N ILE A 87 -5.23 -26.21 11.01
CA ILE A 87 -5.75 -26.38 12.38
C ILE A 87 -6.57 -27.67 12.39
N LEU A 88 -6.22 -28.60 13.28
CA LEU A 88 -6.96 -29.86 13.42
C LEU A 88 -8.20 -29.66 14.32
N PRO A 89 -9.27 -30.47 14.16
CA PRO A 89 -10.44 -30.43 15.02
C PRO A 89 -10.05 -30.58 16.50
N GLY A 90 -10.53 -29.66 17.33
CA GLY A 90 -10.22 -29.63 18.77
C GLY A 90 -8.90 -28.94 19.13
N MET A 91 -8.12 -28.47 18.15
CA MET A 91 -6.91 -27.67 18.39
C MET A 91 -7.17 -26.17 18.20
N GLN A 92 -6.37 -25.35 18.88
CA GLN A 92 -6.44 -23.89 18.79
C GLN A 92 -5.39 -23.30 17.83
N GLU A 93 -4.35 -24.07 17.51
CA GLU A 93 -3.23 -23.63 16.67
C GLU A 93 -3.01 -24.56 15.47
N LYS A 94 -2.28 -24.07 14.46
CA LYS A 94 -1.87 -24.87 13.30
C LYS A 94 -0.93 -25.99 13.75
N LEU A 95 -1.03 -27.16 13.12
CA LEU A 95 -0.30 -28.37 13.49
C LEU A 95 1.21 -28.13 13.61
N LEU A 96 1.80 -27.27 12.79
CA LEU A 96 3.21 -26.91 12.84
C LEU A 96 3.68 -26.47 14.25
N PHE A 97 2.82 -25.79 15.01
CA PHE A 97 3.19 -25.16 16.28
C PHE A 97 3.07 -26.07 17.49
N ASN A 98 2.29 -27.15 17.38
CA ASN A 98 2.11 -28.11 18.46
C ASN A 98 3.25 -29.15 18.50
N ASP A 99 3.21 -30.02 19.50
CA ASP A 99 4.26 -31.03 19.70
C ASP A 99 4.32 -32.11 18.61
N ILE A 100 3.18 -32.42 17.97
CA ILE A 100 3.12 -33.34 16.82
C ILE A 100 3.86 -32.71 15.63
N GLY A 101 3.58 -31.44 15.32
CA GLY A 101 4.29 -30.70 14.27
C GLY A 101 5.79 -30.62 14.50
N LYS A 102 6.21 -30.32 15.74
CA LYS A 102 7.64 -30.29 16.12
C LYS A 102 8.33 -31.64 15.89
N ARG A 103 7.67 -32.75 16.23
CA ARG A 103 8.18 -34.11 15.96
C ARG A 103 8.29 -34.38 14.45
N ILE A 104 7.29 -33.99 13.67
CA ILE A 104 7.28 -34.16 12.20
C ILE A 104 8.45 -33.38 11.55
N ILE A 105 8.63 -32.11 11.91
CA ILE A 105 9.73 -31.29 11.38
C ILE A 105 11.09 -31.86 11.77
N SER A 106 11.26 -32.27 13.03
CA SER A 106 12.50 -32.89 13.50
C SER A 106 12.85 -34.15 12.70
N HIS A 107 11.85 -34.97 12.37
CA HIS A 107 12.04 -36.13 11.51
C HIS A 107 12.48 -35.74 10.09
N PHE A 108 11.81 -34.76 9.46
CA PHE A 108 12.18 -34.30 8.13
C PHE A 108 13.58 -33.68 8.08
N GLN A 109 14.04 -33.02 9.14
CA GLN A 109 15.40 -32.49 9.20
C GLN A 109 16.46 -33.57 9.06
N GLN A 110 16.21 -34.76 9.61
CA GLN A 110 17.12 -35.91 9.60
C GLN A 110 16.87 -36.88 8.43
N SER A 111 15.81 -36.65 7.65
CA SER A 111 15.39 -37.57 6.59
C SER A 111 16.32 -37.54 5.38
N GLU A 112 16.39 -38.70 4.71
CA GLU A 112 17.07 -38.86 3.42
C GLU A 112 16.41 -38.02 2.32
N ILE A 113 17.20 -37.72 1.29
CA ILE A 113 16.79 -36.86 0.18
C ILE A 113 15.61 -37.48 -0.59
N ASP A 114 15.58 -38.79 -0.75
CA ASP A 114 14.48 -39.53 -1.38
C ASP A 114 13.12 -39.25 -0.73
N LEU A 115 13.05 -39.26 0.61
CA LEU A 115 11.81 -38.94 1.33
C LEU A 115 11.47 -37.46 1.19
N ILE A 116 12.46 -36.58 1.35
CA ILE A 116 12.27 -35.14 1.21
C ILE A 116 11.76 -34.78 -0.19
N GLY A 117 12.25 -35.43 -1.25
CA GLY A 117 11.75 -35.21 -2.61
C GLY A 117 10.26 -35.47 -2.77
N VAL A 118 9.71 -36.45 -2.04
CA VAL A 118 8.28 -36.77 -2.06
C VAL A 118 7.44 -35.70 -1.34
N VAL A 119 7.97 -35.10 -0.28
CA VAL A 119 7.23 -34.16 0.58
C VAL A 119 7.63 -32.70 0.38
N TYR A 120 8.62 -32.40 -0.48
CA TYR A 120 9.20 -31.06 -0.60
C TYR A 120 8.15 -30.02 -0.96
N PHE A 121 7.33 -30.28 -1.97
CA PHE A 121 6.28 -29.34 -2.37
C PHE A 121 5.21 -29.14 -1.29
N PRO A 122 4.65 -30.20 -0.65
CA PRO A 122 3.80 -30.04 0.52
C PRO A 122 4.42 -29.21 1.66
N LEU A 123 5.71 -29.40 1.95
CA LEU A 123 6.43 -28.60 2.95
C LEU A 123 6.56 -27.13 2.53
N LEU A 124 6.87 -26.89 1.25
CA LEU A 124 6.97 -25.57 0.66
C LEU A 124 5.61 -24.84 0.71
N TYR A 125 4.54 -25.55 0.36
CA TYR A 125 3.19 -25.03 0.47
C TYR A 125 2.85 -24.69 1.92
N SER A 126 3.09 -25.62 2.85
CA SER A 126 2.80 -25.40 4.27
C SER A 126 3.56 -24.21 4.85
N TYR A 127 4.79 -23.97 4.40
CA TYR A 127 5.57 -22.78 4.76
C TYR A 127 4.93 -21.47 4.29
N PHE A 128 4.38 -21.41 3.07
CA PHE A 128 3.69 -20.22 2.56
C PHE A 128 2.21 -20.13 2.97
N ALA A 129 1.59 -21.21 3.41
CA ALA A 129 0.20 -21.21 3.86
C ALA A 129 0.01 -20.63 5.29
N LEU A 130 1.11 -20.30 5.97
CA LEU A 130 1.07 -19.53 7.22
C LEU A 130 0.74 -18.07 6.95
N GLU A 131 0.05 -17.45 7.90
CA GLU A 131 -0.36 -16.05 7.89
C GLU A 131 0.63 -15.19 8.67
N ASN A 132 0.57 -13.87 8.50
CA ASN A 132 1.50 -12.95 9.15
C ASN A 132 1.52 -13.10 10.69
N GLU A 133 0.36 -13.29 11.32
CA GLU A 133 0.29 -13.48 12.79
C GLU A 133 0.97 -14.78 13.25
N ASP A 134 0.99 -15.83 12.42
CA ASP A 134 1.67 -17.09 12.77
C ASP A 134 3.20 -16.94 12.81
N VAL A 135 3.76 -16.01 12.02
CA VAL A 135 5.21 -15.89 11.80
C VAL A 135 5.83 -14.62 12.40
N LYS A 136 5.00 -13.72 12.94
CA LYS A 136 5.40 -12.40 13.46
C LYS A 136 6.54 -12.47 14.47
N ASP A 137 6.46 -13.40 15.42
CA ASP A 137 7.47 -13.60 16.46
C ASP A 137 8.63 -14.53 16.03
N ARG A 138 8.66 -14.88 14.73
CA ARG A 138 9.64 -15.78 14.10
C ARG A 138 9.82 -17.09 14.89
N PRO A 139 8.76 -17.91 15.03
CA PRO A 139 8.85 -19.15 15.79
C PRO A 139 9.99 -20.05 15.29
N VAL A 140 10.75 -20.64 16.20
CA VAL A 140 11.91 -21.49 15.87
C VAL A 140 11.52 -22.61 14.91
N ILE A 141 10.34 -23.20 15.11
CA ILE A 141 9.85 -24.31 14.27
C ILE A 141 9.58 -23.89 12.82
N TRP A 142 9.12 -22.65 12.61
CA TRP A 142 8.93 -22.09 11.27
C TRP A 142 10.27 -21.82 10.59
N LEU A 143 11.26 -21.31 11.33
CA LEU A 143 12.62 -21.13 10.83
C LEU A 143 13.29 -22.47 10.50
N GLN A 144 13.04 -23.53 11.27
CA GLN A 144 13.50 -24.88 10.97
C GLN A 144 12.90 -25.41 9.67
N LEU A 145 11.59 -25.23 9.45
CA LEU A 145 10.93 -25.59 8.19
C LEU A 145 11.58 -24.85 7.00
N ARG A 146 11.81 -23.55 7.14
CA ARG A 146 12.52 -22.75 6.12
C ARG A 146 13.92 -23.30 5.84
N GLU A 147 14.65 -23.67 6.88
CA GLU A 147 16.02 -24.19 6.75
C GLU A 147 16.05 -25.55 6.03
N ILE A 148 15.10 -26.45 6.33
CA ILE A 148 14.94 -27.72 5.61
C ILE A 148 14.73 -27.45 4.11
N LEU A 149 13.81 -26.54 3.78
CA LEU A 149 13.54 -26.17 2.39
C LEU A 149 14.79 -25.59 1.73
N ASN A 150 15.45 -24.63 2.37
CA ASN A 150 16.60 -23.94 1.81
C ASN A 150 17.81 -24.88 1.59
N THR A 151 18.15 -25.71 2.57
CA THR A 151 19.31 -26.60 2.53
C THR A 151 19.13 -27.77 1.56
N LYS A 152 17.93 -28.34 1.46
CA LYS A 152 17.66 -29.50 0.60
C LYS A 152 17.34 -29.12 -0.85
N ARG A 153 16.97 -27.86 -1.13
CA ARG A 153 16.56 -27.36 -2.45
C ARG A 153 17.46 -27.82 -3.60
N SER A 154 18.76 -27.55 -3.50
CA SER A 154 19.72 -27.82 -4.59
C SER A 154 19.90 -29.30 -4.86
N SER A 155 19.80 -30.16 -3.84
CA SER A 155 19.88 -31.61 -4.03
C SER A 155 18.61 -32.16 -4.68
N ILE A 156 17.43 -31.71 -4.23
CA ILE A 156 16.16 -32.10 -4.86
C ILE A 156 16.14 -31.68 -6.33
N TYR A 157 16.61 -30.48 -6.65
CA TYR A 157 16.69 -30.03 -8.05
C TYR A 157 17.54 -30.94 -8.94
N LYS A 158 18.66 -31.47 -8.40
CA LYS A 158 19.56 -32.37 -9.15
C LYS A 158 18.98 -33.77 -9.36
N GLU A 159 18.19 -34.27 -8.42
CA GLU A 159 17.57 -35.60 -8.53
C GLU A 159 16.32 -35.62 -9.42
N LEU A 160 15.68 -34.47 -9.62
CA LEU A 160 14.55 -34.34 -10.53
C LEU A 160 14.98 -34.62 -11.97
N LYS A 161 14.56 -35.77 -12.50
CA LYS A 161 14.79 -36.16 -13.91
C LYS A 161 14.23 -35.13 -14.90
N GLN A 162 13.17 -34.40 -14.50
CA GLN A 162 12.59 -33.32 -15.27
C GLN A 162 12.35 -32.10 -14.35
N PRO A 163 12.75 -30.89 -14.78
CA PRO A 163 12.62 -29.70 -13.97
C PRO A 163 11.16 -29.25 -13.88
N LYS A 164 10.56 -29.40 -12.69
CA LYS A 164 9.19 -28.92 -12.41
C LYS A 164 9.15 -27.39 -12.38
N LYS A 165 8.06 -26.78 -12.87
CA LYS A 165 7.93 -25.32 -12.96
C LYS A 165 8.15 -24.63 -11.62
N TRP A 166 7.54 -25.13 -10.55
CA TRP A 166 7.69 -24.57 -9.20
C TRP A 166 9.12 -24.66 -8.68
N MET A 167 9.86 -25.72 -9.05
CA MET A 167 11.25 -25.86 -8.63
C MET A 167 12.15 -24.91 -9.40
N ASN A 168 11.92 -24.71 -10.70
CA ASN A 168 12.61 -23.67 -11.46
C ASN A 168 12.38 -22.29 -10.85
N THR A 169 11.12 -21.94 -10.57
CA THR A 169 10.79 -20.67 -9.90
C THR A 169 11.49 -20.53 -8.54
N LEU A 170 11.59 -21.60 -7.75
CA LEU A 170 12.27 -21.57 -6.45
C LEU A 170 13.80 -21.46 -6.57
N ILE A 171 14.38 -21.98 -7.65
CA ILE A 171 15.81 -21.83 -7.96
C ILE A 171 16.10 -20.40 -8.45
N ASP A 172 15.27 -19.90 -9.37
CA ASP A 172 15.37 -18.54 -9.92
C ASP A 172 15.19 -17.47 -8.83
N TYR A 173 14.35 -17.74 -7.83
CA TYR A 173 14.08 -16.87 -6.69
C TYR A 173 14.45 -17.52 -5.36
N SER A 174 15.70 -17.95 -5.29
CA SER A 174 16.28 -18.63 -4.13
C SER A 174 16.12 -17.87 -2.80
N GLU A 175 16.07 -16.54 -2.88
CA GLU A 175 16.00 -15.61 -1.77
C GLU A 175 14.67 -15.65 -1.03
N ILE A 176 13.59 -16.20 -1.61
CA ILE A 176 12.29 -16.35 -0.93
C ILE A 176 12.43 -17.24 0.34
N LEU A 177 13.44 -18.11 0.40
CA LEU A 177 13.74 -18.92 1.58
C LEU A 177 14.84 -18.31 2.47
N SER A 178 15.14 -17.02 2.32
CA SER A 178 16.16 -16.31 3.11
C SER A 178 15.58 -15.56 4.31
N ASN A 179 16.43 -14.77 4.97
CA ASN A 179 16.02 -13.81 6.02
C ASN A 179 15.36 -12.54 5.48
N THR A 180 15.46 -12.27 4.18
CA THR A 180 14.84 -11.10 3.53
C THR A 180 14.10 -11.53 2.26
N PRO A 181 13.02 -12.31 2.41
CA PRO A 181 12.38 -13.06 1.31
C PRO A 181 11.77 -12.17 0.23
N THR A 182 11.35 -10.96 0.60
CA THR A 182 10.62 -10.03 -0.27
C THR A 182 11.50 -8.93 -0.87
N LYS A 183 12.76 -8.82 -0.43
CA LYS A 183 13.67 -7.70 -0.77
C LYS A 183 13.85 -7.50 -2.27
N LEU A 184 14.02 -8.59 -3.04
CA LEU A 184 14.17 -8.55 -4.50
C LEU A 184 12.87 -8.18 -5.24
N PHE A 185 11.73 -8.33 -4.58
CA PHE A 185 10.42 -8.12 -5.16
C PHE A 185 9.91 -6.70 -4.94
N VAL A 186 10.34 -6.02 -3.88
CA VAL A 186 9.91 -4.64 -3.55
C VAL A 186 10.01 -3.69 -4.75
N LYS A 187 11.17 -3.64 -5.42
CA LYS A 187 11.36 -2.72 -6.56
C LYS A 187 10.39 -3.04 -7.70
N ARG A 188 10.20 -4.32 -8.04
CA ARG A 188 9.28 -4.75 -9.10
C ARG A 188 7.83 -4.47 -8.75
N PHE A 189 7.44 -4.81 -7.51
CA PHE A 189 6.11 -4.57 -6.97
C PHE A 189 5.69 -3.10 -7.02
N LEU A 190 6.65 -2.18 -6.85
CA LEU A 190 6.42 -0.73 -6.90
C LEU A 190 6.48 -0.12 -8.30
N GLN A 191 7.29 -0.68 -9.20
CA GLN A 191 7.47 -0.15 -10.56
C GLN A 191 6.42 -0.65 -11.55
N GLU A 192 5.88 -1.85 -11.33
CA GLU A 192 4.91 -2.45 -12.22
C GLU A 192 3.50 -1.94 -11.91
N GLN A 193 2.84 -1.32 -12.90
CA GLN A 193 1.44 -0.92 -12.76
C GLN A 193 0.53 -2.15 -12.60
N ASP A 194 0.89 -3.27 -13.22
CA ASP A 194 0.16 -4.52 -13.13
C ASP A 194 0.54 -5.31 -11.86
N THR A 195 -0.35 -5.32 -10.85
CA THR A 195 -0.21 -6.15 -9.64
C THR A 195 -0.13 -7.65 -9.92
N SER A 196 -0.67 -8.09 -11.06
CA SER A 196 -0.81 -9.52 -11.37
C SER A 196 0.46 -10.14 -11.94
N ARG A 197 1.41 -9.34 -12.42
CA ARG A 197 2.64 -9.86 -13.04
C ARG A 197 3.50 -10.62 -12.04
N LEU A 198 3.82 -10.02 -10.89
CA LEU A 198 4.56 -10.73 -9.84
C LEU A 198 3.81 -11.98 -9.35
N SER A 199 2.48 -11.86 -9.22
CA SER A 199 1.63 -12.99 -8.81
C SER A 199 1.69 -14.15 -9.82
N SER A 200 1.74 -13.84 -11.13
CA SER A 200 1.85 -14.85 -12.19
C SER A 200 3.26 -15.46 -12.29
N GLU A 201 4.31 -14.69 -12.02
CA GLU A 201 5.69 -15.21 -11.91
C GLU A 201 5.84 -16.22 -10.76
N LEU A 202 5.17 -15.98 -9.63
CA LEU A 202 5.21 -16.83 -8.44
C LEU A 202 4.08 -17.87 -8.36
N GLU A 203 3.17 -17.91 -9.34
CA GLU A 203 1.97 -18.77 -9.33
C GLU A 203 2.31 -20.24 -9.16
N SER A 204 3.43 -20.69 -9.74
CA SER A 204 3.90 -22.08 -9.65
C SER A 204 4.17 -22.53 -8.20
N LEU A 205 4.54 -21.60 -7.31
CA LEU A 205 4.79 -21.88 -5.89
C LEU A 205 3.50 -22.09 -5.09
N ARG A 206 2.34 -21.78 -5.67
CA ARG A 206 1.00 -21.91 -5.06
C ARG A 206 0.90 -21.30 -3.66
N MET A 207 1.47 -20.10 -3.49
CA MET A 207 1.34 -19.36 -2.23
C MET A 207 -0.14 -19.06 -1.96
N ALA A 208 -0.57 -19.22 -0.70
CA ALA A 208 -1.92 -18.87 -0.30
C ALA A 208 -2.14 -17.34 -0.45
N PRO A 209 -3.36 -16.87 -0.78
CA PRO A 209 -3.64 -15.43 -0.88
C PRO A 209 -3.38 -14.64 0.41
N ASN A 210 -3.52 -15.29 1.58
CA ASN A 210 -3.23 -14.77 2.91
C ASN A 210 -1.84 -15.17 3.43
N SER A 211 -0.93 -15.59 2.54
CA SER A 211 0.43 -15.92 2.91
C SER A 211 1.13 -14.73 3.57
N TRP A 212 1.86 -14.99 4.66
CA TRP A 212 2.77 -14.02 5.27
C TRP A 212 3.72 -13.36 4.26
N PHE A 213 4.05 -14.03 3.14
CA PHE A 213 4.91 -13.48 2.10
C PHE A 213 4.33 -12.22 1.46
N TRP A 214 3.02 -12.19 1.21
CA TRP A 214 2.37 -11.03 0.59
C TRP A 214 2.28 -9.85 1.56
N ASP A 215 2.03 -10.14 2.84
CA ASP A 215 2.00 -9.13 3.89
C ASP A 215 3.41 -8.55 4.13
N ASP A 216 4.44 -9.41 4.19
CA ASP A 216 5.84 -8.99 4.29
C ASP A 216 6.29 -8.18 3.06
N LEU A 217 5.78 -8.50 1.87
CA LEU A 217 6.08 -7.75 0.64
C LEU A 217 5.51 -6.33 0.73
N ILE A 218 4.24 -6.21 1.13
CA ILE A 218 3.60 -4.90 1.31
C ILE A 218 4.32 -4.09 2.38
N GLN A 219 4.61 -4.70 3.54
CA GLN A 219 5.29 -4.04 4.64
C GLN A 219 6.72 -3.62 4.26
N SER A 220 7.49 -4.49 3.60
CA SER A 220 8.82 -4.15 3.09
C SER A 220 8.78 -3.04 2.05
N SER A 221 7.75 -3.02 1.19
CA SER A 221 7.50 -1.92 0.26
C SER A 221 7.21 -0.61 1.00
N ILE A 222 6.36 -0.61 2.02
CA ILE A 222 6.09 0.57 2.85
C ILE A 222 7.38 1.07 3.53
N GLN A 223 8.20 0.18 4.10
CA GLN A 223 9.47 0.58 4.72
C GLN A 223 10.44 1.20 3.71
N SER A 224 10.44 0.73 2.46
CA SER A 224 11.31 1.26 1.41
C SER A 224 11.07 2.75 1.10
N ILE A 225 9.86 3.27 1.37
CA ILE A 225 9.50 4.69 1.19
C ILE A 225 10.45 5.60 1.97
N LYS A 226 10.90 5.16 3.15
CA LYS A 226 11.75 5.95 4.04
C LYS A 226 13.14 6.22 3.46
N THR A 227 13.65 5.32 2.62
CA THR A 227 15.04 5.32 2.14
C THR A 227 15.17 5.60 0.65
N MET A 228 14.09 5.48 -0.14
CA MET A 228 14.14 5.73 -1.58
C MET A 228 14.47 7.20 -1.89
N ASN A 229 15.14 7.42 -3.02
CA ASN A 229 15.44 8.79 -3.46
C ASN A 229 14.15 9.54 -3.81
N GLU A 230 14.22 10.86 -3.79
CA GLU A 230 13.03 11.70 -3.91
C GLU A 230 12.33 11.58 -5.29
N GLY A 231 13.10 11.43 -6.36
CA GLY A 231 12.53 11.22 -7.70
C GLY A 231 11.80 9.88 -7.85
N GLU A 232 12.30 8.82 -7.22
CA GLU A 232 11.60 7.53 -7.14
C GLU A 232 10.37 7.61 -6.25
N TYR A 233 10.48 8.32 -5.11
CA TYR A 233 9.38 8.52 -4.18
C TYR A 233 8.14 9.10 -4.86
N PHE A 234 8.28 10.20 -5.60
CA PHE A 234 7.12 10.79 -6.28
C PHE A 234 6.50 9.84 -7.32
N LYS A 235 7.29 9.00 -7.98
CA LYS A 235 6.78 8.03 -8.98
C LYS A 235 5.94 6.91 -8.36
N VAL A 236 6.21 6.54 -7.11
CA VAL A 236 5.50 5.43 -6.44
C VAL A 236 4.27 5.89 -5.65
N ILE A 237 4.06 7.20 -5.42
CA ILE A 237 2.88 7.70 -4.69
C ILE A 237 1.57 7.14 -5.28
N PRO A 238 1.29 7.23 -6.59
CA PRO A 238 0.01 6.74 -7.15
C PRO A 238 -0.21 5.25 -6.90
N ARG A 239 0.87 4.46 -6.91
CA ARG A 239 0.83 3.02 -6.63
C ARG A 239 0.43 2.76 -5.18
N PHE A 240 1.02 3.48 -4.23
CA PHE A 240 0.67 3.34 -2.81
C PHE A 240 -0.73 3.86 -2.49
N LEU A 241 -1.19 4.93 -3.16
CA LEU A 241 -2.57 5.41 -3.01
C LEU A 241 -3.57 4.34 -3.48
N SER A 242 -3.35 3.73 -4.64
CA SER A 242 -4.18 2.63 -5.14
C SER A 242 -4.16 1.41 -4.20
N LEU A 243 -2.98 1.08 -3.66
CA LEU A 243 -2.84 -0.01 -2.69
C LEU A 243 -3.63 0.27 -1.40
N ALA A 244 -3.59 1.51 -0.90
CA ALA A 244 -4.31 1.93 0.29
C ALA A 244 -5.83 1.89 0.13
N GLU A 245 -6.34 2.11 -1.09
CA GLU A 245 -7.77 1.96 -1.40
C GLU A 245 -8.19 0.49 -1.50
N GLN A 246 -7.34 -0.36 -2.09
CA GLN A 246 -7.64 -1.79 -2.29
C GLN A 246 -7.45 -2.63 -1.03
N LYS A 247 -6.54 -2.22 -0.14
CA LYS A 247 -6.13 -2.98 1.04
C LYS A 247 -6.21 -2.11 2.29
N VAL A 248 -7.43 -1.94 2.80
CA VAL A 248 -7.77 -1.07 3.93
C VAL A 248 -6.92 -1.33 5.19
N LEU A 249 -6.49 -2.58 5.41
CA LEU A 249 -5.63 -2.96 6.53
C LEU A 249 -4.29 -2.21 6.55
N TYR A 250 -3.77 -1.81 5.38
CA TYR A 250 -2.48 -1.13 5.23
C TYR A 250 -2.59 0.38 5.08
N THR A 251 -3.80 0.94 4.99
CA THR A 251 -4.02 2.37 4.69
C THR A 251 -3.30 3.28 5.67
N THR A 252 -3.35 2.98 6.98
CA THR A 252 -2.68 3.79 8.01
C THR A 252 -1.16 3.76 7.84
N ASP A 253 -0.56 2.58 7.71
CA ASP A 253 0.90 2.44 7.54
C ASP A 253 1.40 3.13 6.25
N ILE A 254 0.64 3.00 5.16
CA ILE A 254 0.92 3.66 3.90
C ILE A 254 0.86 5.19 4.05
N LEU A 255 -0.23 5.72 4.62
CA LEU A 255 -0.40 7.16 4.79
C LEU A 255 0.70 7.76 5.67
N VAL A 256 1.05 7.09 6.78
CA VAL A 256 2.15 7.52 7.66
C VAL A 256 3.46 7.57 6.87
N ALA A 257 3.82 6.48 6.19
CA ALA A 257 5.07 6.42 5.45
C ALA A 257 5.14 7.48 4.32
N LEU A 258 4.05 7.67 3.58
CA LEU A 258 3.97 8.67 2.52
C LEU A 258 4.07 10.09 3.08
N LEU A 259 3.27 10.45 4.08
CA LEU A 259 3.23 11.82 4.63
C LEU A 259 4.53 12.19 5.34
N GLU A 260 5.10 11.28 6.13
CA GLU A 260 6.36 11.54 6.82
C GLU A 260 7.52 11.65 5.83
N ARG A 261 7.51 10.87 4.76
CA ARG A 261 8.50 11.02 3.68
C ARG A 261 8.31 12.34 2.95
N TYR A 262 7.08 12.73 2.62
CA TYR A 262 6.76 13.99 1.96
C TYR A 262 7.26 15.20 2.76
N ALA A 263 7.09 15.19 4.09
CA ALA A 263 7.55 16.27 4.97
C ALA A 263 9.07 16.54 4.91
N ARG A 264 9.85 15.57 4.40
CA ARG A 264 11.31 15.66 4.24
C ARG A 264 11.75 15.99 2.81
N THR A 265 10.81 16.18 1.89
CA THR A 265 11.07 16.54 0.48
C THR A 265 11.30 18.04 0.31
N PHE A 266 11.90 18.45 -0.80
CA PHE A 266 11.97 19.88 -1.14
C PHE A 266 10.60 20.45 -1.50
N GLU A 267 9.65 19.59 -1.90
CA GLU A 267 8.28 19.96 -2.27
C GLU A 267 7.31 20.02 -1.08
N ARG A 268 7.77 19.92 0.18
CA ARG A 268 6.88 19.88 1.36
C ARG A 268 5.85 21.01 1.43
N ALA A 269 6.13 22.17 0.84
CA ALA A 269 5.24 23.33 0.79
C ALA A 269 4.17 23.25 -0.31
N LYS A 270 4.34 22.38 -1.32
CA LYS A 270 3.35 22.14 -2.37
C LYS A 270 2.32 21.12 -1.85
N VAL A 271 1.06 21.39 -2.18
CA VAL A 271 -0.04 20.51 -1.78
C VAL A 271 -0.10 19.31 -2.71
N HIS A 272 0.03 18.11 -2.17
CA HIS A 272 -0.28 16.89 -2.91
C HIS A 272 -1.75 16.54 -2.73
N GLU A 273 -2.60 16.92 -3.70
CA GLU A 273 -4.06 16.85 -3.60
C GLU A 273 -4.58 15.45 -3.26
N GLU A 274 -4.10 14.40 -3.93
CA GLU A 274 -4.61 13.03 -3.73
C GLU A 274 -4.26 12.49 -2.33
N LEU A 275 -3.01 12.68 -1.90
CA LEU A 275 -2.55 12.32 -0.56
C LEU A 275 -3.28 13.10 0.53
N LYS A 276 -3.51 14.41 0.32
CA LYS A 276 -4.33 15.26 1.20
C LYS A 276 -5.76 14.73 1.30
N HIS A 277 -6.38 14.38 0.18
CA HIS A 277 -7.74 13.86 0.13
C HIS A 277 -7.87 12.49 0.80
N LEU A 278 -6.95 11.57 0.53
CA LEU A 278 -6.96 10.25 1.16
C LEU A 278 -6.79 10.36 2.69
N ALA A 279 -5.87 11.21 3.15
CA ALA A 279 -5.66 11.44 4.58
C ALA A 279 -6.89 12.12 5.24
N LEU A 280 -7.54 13.07 4.55
CA LEU A 280 -8.79 13.68 5.04
C LEU A 280 -9.91 12.64 5.18
N ASN A 281 -10.07 11.77 4.18
CA ASN A 281 -11.11 10.75 4.20
C ASN A 281 -10.88 9.71 5.30
N HIS A 282 -9.61 9.34 5.55
CA HIS A 282 -9.26 8.29 6.51
C HIS A 282 -9.16 8.79 7.95
N TRP A 283 -8.63 9.99 8.19
CA TRP A 283 -8.39 10.53 9.54
C TRP A 283 -9.24 11.76 9.91
N GLY A 284 -9.93 12.37 8.95
CA GLY A 284 -10.66 13.63 9.16
C GLY A 284 -9.74 14.86 9.14
N ASN A 285 -10.25 16.00 9.59
CA ASN A 285 -9.53 17.27 9.53
C ASN A 285 -8.40 17.32 10.58
N PRO A 286 -7.12 17.52 10.17
CA PRO A 286 -5.98 17.55 11.10
C PRO A 286 -6.01 18.71 12.11
N GLN A 287 -6.82 19.74 11.86
CA GLN A 287 -6.96 20.91 12.73
C GLN A 287 -7.84 20.64 13.97
N TYR A 288 -8.51 19.47 14.03
CA TYR A 288 -9.38 19.10 15.14
C TYR A 288 -8.77 17.99 15.99
N GLU A 289 -8.82 18.16 17.31
CA GLU A 289 -8.33 17.16 18.28
C GLU A 289 -9.15 15.84 18.25
N SER A 290 -10.39 15.89 17.77
CA SER A 290 -11.23 14.69 17.58
C SER A 290 -10.69 13.72 16.52
N SER A 291 -9.77 14.18 15.66
CA SER A 291 -9.21 13.39 14.57
C SER A 291 -7.97 12.62 15.03
N ALA A 292 -8.18 11.62 15.90
CA ALA A 292 -7.12 10.84 16.55
C ALA A 292 -6.18 10.12 15.56
N GLY A 293 -6.61 9.87 14.33
CA GLY A 293 -5.77 9.26 13.28
C GLY A 293 -4.49 10.06 12.97
N TRP A 294 -4.50 11.38 13.19
CA TRP A 294 -3.32 12.22 13.01
C TRP A 294 -2.25 12.03 14.10
N ASN A 295 -2.52 11.26 15.15
CA ASN A 295 -1.51 10.90 16.16
C ASN A 295 -0.54 9.83 15.64
N ASN A 296 -0.81 9.22 14.48
CA ASN A 296 0.08 8.25 13.85
C ASN A 296 1.28 8.88 13.14
N VAL A 297 1.25 10.19 12.87
CA VAL A 297 2.37 10.93 12.25
C VAL A 297 3.03 11.86 13.26
N ASN A 298 4.31 12.14 13.06
CA ASN A 298 5.00 13.14 13.89
C ASN A 298 4.39 14.55 13.76
N ALA A 299 4.66 15.41 14.75
CA ALA A 299 4.08 16.75 14.84
C ALA A 299 4.47 17.69 13.68
N ASP A 300 5.68 17.56 13.11
CA ASP A 300 6.09 18.37 11.94
C ASP A 300 5.29 17.98 10.69
N THR A 301 5.09 16.68 10.48
CA THR A 301 4.26 16.15 9.39
C THR A 301 2.80 16.59 9.53
N LYS A 302 2.21 16.48 10.74
CA LYS A 302 0.84 17.00 10.99
C LYS A 302 0.77 18.50 10.67
N ARG A 303 1.77 19.29 11.09
CA ARG A 303 1.83 20.74 10.82
C ARG A 303 1.93 21.05 9.33
N MET A 304 2.75 20.32 8.57
CA MET A 304 2.83 20.45 7.11
C MET A 304 1.46 20.24 6.47
N VAL A 305 0.74 19.20 6.87
CA VAL A 305 -0.58 18.92 6.28
C VAL A 305 -1.62 19.96 6.70
N ILE A 306 -1.58 20.47 7.93
CA ILE A 306 -2.40 21.63 8.34
C ILE A 306 -2.12 22.82 7.41
N GLN A 307 -0.86 23.11 7.09
CA GLN A 307 -0.48 24.19 6.18
C GLN A 307 -1.04 23.97 4.76
N TRP A 308 -1.09 22.74 4.26
CA TRP A 308 -1.74 22.44 2.97
C TRP A 308 -3.21 22.80 2.97
N PHE A 309 -3.92 22.47 4.04
CA PHE A 309 -5.33 22.79 4.21
C PHE A 309 -5.55 24.30 4.34
N VAL A 310 -4.75 24.99 5.15
CA VAL A 310 -4.81 26.46 5.29
C VAL A 310 -4.55 27.14 3.97
N ARG A 311 -3.55 26.69 3.20
CA ARG A 311 -3.23 27.22 1.87
C ARG A 311 -4.43 27.05 0.93
N ALA A 312 -4.99 25.84 0.86
CA ALA A 312 -6.12 25.54 0.00
C ALA A 312 -7.34 26.41 0.37
N ASP A 313 -7.58 26.65 1.67
CA ASP A 313 -8.68 27.48 2.12
C ASP A 313 -8.46 28.97 1.80
N LEU A 314 -7.23 29.48 2.01
CA LEU A 314 -6.84 30.84 1.61
C LEU A 314 -7.01 31.05 0.11
N GLU A 315 -6.52 30.13 -0.70
CA GLU A 315 -6.64 30.17 -2.16
C GLU A 315 -8.11 30.12 -2.58
N ALA A 316 -8.92 29.21 -2.01
CA ALA A 316 -10.34 29.12 -2.30
C ALA A 316 -11.07 30.41 -1.91
N PHE A 317 -10.86 30.93 -0.70
CA PHE A 317 -11.56 32.11 -0.23
C PHE A 317 -11.29 33.34 -1.11
N PHE A 318 -10.01 33.67 -1.35
CA PHE A 318 -9.64 34.90 -2.06
C PHE A 318 -9.73 34.82 -3.59
N LYS A 319 -9.68 33.62 -4.18
CA LYS A 319 -9.72 33.45 -5.65
C LYS A 319 -11.05 32.91 -6.16
N VAL A 320 -11.80 32.16 -5.36
CA VAL A 320 -13.04 31.47 -5.80
C VAL A 320 -14.30 32.06 -5.14
N PHE A 321 -14.21 32.49 -3.88
CA PHE A 321 -15.36 32.99 -3.11
C PHE A 321 -15.36 34.51 -2.87
N SER A 322 -14.40 35.24 -3.43
CA SER A 322 -14.31 36.71 -3.34
C SER A 322 -14.71 37.40 -4.64
N TYR A 323 -15.18 38.65 -4.52
CA TYR A 323 -15.53 39.49 -5.66
C TYR A 323 -14.25 40.00 -6.32
N GLY A 324 -13.84 39.35 -7.42
CA GLY A 324 -12.53 39.59 -8.03
C GLY A 324 -11.41 38.88 -7.26
N ALA A 325 -10.28 38.66 -7.94
CA ALA A 325 -9.12 38.05 -7.33
C ALA A 325 -8.43 39.02 -6.36
N GLU A 326 -8.60 38.79 -5.06
CA GLU A 326 -8.08 39.64 -3.99
C GLU A 326 -6.63 39.27 -3.61
N THR A 327 -5.76 39.31 -4.62
CA THR A 327 -4.37 38.85 -4.54
C THR A 327 -3.58 39.56 -3.43
N ARG A 328 -3.88 40.83 -3.15
CA ARG A 328 -3.19 41.63 -2.12
C ARG A 328 -3.44 41.08 -0.71
N ARG A 329 -4.70 40.81 -0.36
CA ARG A 329 -5.08 40.22 0.94
C ARG A 329 -4.64 38.76 1.06
N PHE A 330 -4.75 38.00 -0.03
CA PHE A 330 -4.21 36.64 -0.11
C PHE A 330 -2.71 36.61 0.20
N ASN A 331 -1.91 37.40 -0.52
CA ASN A 331 -0.45 37.46 -0.34
C ASN A 331 -0.09 37.92 1.08
N TYR A 332 -0.86 38.83 1.66
CA TYR A 332 -0.64 39.30 3.03
C TYR A 332 -0.78 38.15 4.05
N TRP A 333 -1.89 37.40 4.02
CA TRP A 333 -2.11 36.31 4.99
C TRP A 333 -1.20 35.11 4.77
N MET A 334 -0.77 34.87 3.53
CA MET A 334 0.22 33.82 3.21
C MET A 334 1.55 34.02 3.93
N ARG A 335 1.89 35.24 4.36
CA ARG A 335 3.09 35.53 5.17
C ARG A 335 3.08 34.88 6.55
N PHE A 336 1.93 34.40 7.04
CA PHE A 336 1.75 33.86 8.39
C PHE A 336 1.30 32.39 8.41
N ILE A 337 1.30 31.72 7.26
CA ILE A 337 0.73 30.39 7.08
C ILE A 337 1.27 29.33 8.04
N LYS A 338 2.56 29.38 8.40
CA LYS A 338 3.18 28.38 9.31
C LYS A 338 2.66 28.48 10.74
N GLN A 339 2.09 29.63 11.11
CA GLN A 339 1.53 29.89 12.44
C GLN A 339 0.01 29.64 12.50
N VAL A 340 -0.64 29.39 11.37
CA VAL A 340 -2.07 29.11 11.33
C VAL A 340 -2.35 27.70 11.85
N SER A 341 -3.14 27.62 12.91
CA SER A 341 -3.54 26.36 13.56
C SER A 341 -4.93 25.87 13.16
N LEU A 342 -5.77 26.75 12.62
CA LEU A 342 -7.14 26.49 12.19
C LEU A 342 -7.47 27.42 11.01
N SER A 343 -8.19 26.91 10.03
CA SER A 343 -8.77 27.69 8.93
C SER A 343 -10.20 27.22 8.65
N GLU A 344 -11.11 28.17 8.48
CA GLU A 344 -12.52 27.86 8.25
C GLU A 344 -13.14 28.82 7.24
N ILE A 345 -13.87 28.25 6.28
CA ILE A 345 -14.63 29.01 5.28
C ILE A 345 -16.10 29.03 5.65
N PHE A 346 -16.71 30.20 5.54
CA PHE A 346 -18.12 30.43 5.83
C PHE A 346 -18.77 30.96 4.56
N LEU A 347 -19.69 30.18 4.02
CA LEU A 347 -20.33 30.44 2.72
C LEU A 347 -21.72 31.05 2.93
N ASN A 348 -22.01 32.09 2.16
CA ASN A 348 -23.33 32.71 2.11
C ASN A 348 -24.34 31.86 1.32
N GLU A 349 -25.59 32.30 1.25
CA GLU A 349 -26.66 31.59 0.54
C GLU A 349 -26.32 31.34 -0.93
N ASP A 350 -25.74 32.32 -1.63
CA ASP A 350 -25.41 32.17 -3.05
C ASP A 350 -24.29 31.15 -3.27
N ALA A 351 -23.22 31.19 -2.48
CA ALA A 351 -22.13 30.21 -2.55
C ALA A 351 -22.58 28.79 -2.13
N ILE A 352 -23.64 28.67 -1.32
CA ILE A 352 -24.23 27.39 -0.95
C ILE A 352 -25.18 26.87 -2.03
N PHE A 353 -26.14 27.67 -2.50
CA PHE A 353 -27.28 27.21 -3.32
C PHE A 353 -27.21 27.60 -4.79
N ARG A 354 -26.41 28.61 -5.15
CA ARG A 354 -26.26 29.16 -6.51
C ARG A 354 -24.80 29.21 -6.93
N ALA A 355 -24.05 28.18 -6.53
CA ALA A 355 -22.61 28.14 -6.69
C ALA A 355 -22.20 28.04 -8.16
N THR A 356 -21.11 28.69 -8.50
CA THR A 356 -20.45 28.48 -9.80
C THR A 356 -19.85 27.07 -9.86
N ARG A 357 -19.50 26.60 -11.07
CA ARG A 357 -18.85 25.29 -11.26
C ARG A 357 -17.60 25.11 -10.38
N GLN A 358 -16.78 26.16 -10.25
CA GLN A 358 -15.56 26.12 -9.41
C GLN A 358 -15.89 26.02 -7.92
N GLN A 359 -16.93 26.74 -7.47
CA GLN A 359 -17.40 26.69 -6.08
C GLN A 359 -18.02 25.32 -5.74
N GLU A 360 -18.77 24.71 -6.66
CA GLU A 360 -19.28 23.34 -6.51
C GLU A 360 -18.14 22.32 -6.40
N GLU A 361 -17.11 22.46 -7.24
CA GLU A 361 -15.95 21.57 -7.18
C GLU A 361 -15.21 21.68 -5.83
N PHE A 362 -15.03 22.91 -5.32
CA PHE A 362 -14.46 23.12 -3.99
C PHE A 362 -15.30 22.45 -2.90
N LYS A 363 -16.62 22.66 -2.89
CA LYS A 363 -17.54 22.07 -1.91
C LYS A 363 -17.48 20.54 -1.94
N ARG A 364 -17.47 19.93 -3.12
CA ARG A 364 -17.36 18.47 -3.29
C ARG A 364 -16.05 17.92 -2.73
N LYS A 365 -14.93 18.62 -2.97
CA LYS A 365 -13.58 18.21 -2.53
C LYS A 365 -13.31 18.48 -1.04
N ASN A 366 -14.09 19.36 -0.40
CA ASN A 366 -13.86 19.84 0.97
C ASN A 366 -15.10 19.70 1.86
N GLN A 367 -15.87 18.62 1.70
CA GLN A 367 -17.03 18.35 2.55
C GLN A 367 -16.65 18.38 4.03
N GLY A 368 -17.49 19.00 4.85
CA GLY A 368 -17.25 19.18 6.28
C GLY A 368 -16.20 20.24 6.66
N ARG A 369 -15.61 20.95 5.69
CA ARG A 369 -14.60 22.00 5.93
C ARG A 369 -15.11 23.43 5.73
N PHE A 370 -16.39 23.58 5.44
CA PHE A 370 -17.05 24.89 5.34
C PHE A 370 -18.34 24.93 6.15
N LYS A 371 -18.74 26.13 6.55
CA LYS A 371 -19.97 26.43 7.28
C LYS A 371 -20.91 27.28 6.43
N ARG A 372 -22.19 27.31 6.77
CA ARG A 372 -23.17 28.21 6.17
C ARG A 372 -23.36 29.44 7.04
N ILE A 373 -23.36 30.62 6.42
CA ILE A 373 -23.70 31.88 7.07
C ILE A 373 -25.20 32.14 6.91
N ILE A 374 -25.85 32.60 7.97
CA ILE A 374 -27.20 33.19 7.94
C ILE A 374 -27.17 34.64 8.45
N GLY A 375 -28.08 35.47 7.97
CA GLY A 375 -28.14 36.89 8.33
C GLY A 375 -28.74 37.75 7.22
N LYS A 376 -28.50 39.07 7.26
CA LYS A 376 -29.04 40.03 6.27
C LYS A 376 -28.83 39.56 4.82
N SER A 377 -29.78 39.87 3.95
CA SER A 377 -30.00 39.30 2.59
C SER A 377 -28.91 39.57 1.52
N SER A 378 -27.71 39.96 1.93
CA SER A 378 -26.55 40.21 1.06
C SER A 378 -25.24 39.83 1.77
N ALA A 379 -25.25 38.82 2.62
CA ALA A 379 -24.10 38.47 3.43
C ALA A 379 -22.88 38.10 2.57
N ALA A 380 -21.74 38.78 2.76
CA ALA A 380 -20.45 38.35 2.25
C ALA A 380 -20.11 36.93 2.73
N ASN A 381 -19.30 36.20 1.95
CA ASN A 381 -18.59 35.04 2.46
C ASN A 381 -17.59 35.53 3.53
N ALA A 382 -17.26 34.66 4.47
CA ALA A 382 -16.25 34.94 5.49
C ALA A 382 -15.20 33.83 5.56
N PHE A 383 -14.04 34.19 6.07
CA PHE A 383 -12.93 33.29 6.30
C PHE A 383 -12.34 33.57 7.66
N MET A 384 -12.05 32.52 8.41
CA MET A 384 -11.43 32.65 9.72
C MET A 384 -10.15 31.84 9.78
N ILE A 385 -9.10 32.45 10.35
CA ILE A 385 -7.87 31.76 10.73
C ILE A 385 -7.62 31.89 12.22
N LYS A 386 -6.95 30.90 12.80
CA LYS A 386 -6.42 31.01 14.16
C LYS A 386 -4.90 31.11 14.14
N ILE A 387 -4.39 32.26 14.58
CA ILE A 387 -2.95 32.51 14.75
C ILE A 387 -2.70 32.82 16.23
N GLY A 388 -1.89 32.00 16.88
CA GLY A 388 -1.66 32.10 18.32
C GLY A 388 -2.97 32.07 19.12
N GLY A 389 -3.17 33.07 19.97
CA GLY A 389 -4.36 33.21 20.82
C GLY A 389 -5.54 33.96 20.17
N TYR A 390 -5.53 34.15 18.85
CA TYR A 390 -6.52 34.98 18.15
C TYR A 390 -7.22 34.23 17.01
N TYR A 391 -8.54 34.38 16.95
CA TYR A 391 -9.38 34.07 15.80
C TYR A 391 -9.54 35.35 14.97
N ILE A 392 -9.12 35.31 13.71
CA ILE A 392 -9.09 36.46 12.81
C ILE A 392 -10.11 36.20 11.71
N VAL A 393 -11.12 37.07 11.59
CA VAL A 393 -12.21 36.92 10.63
C VAL A 393 -12.13 37.98 9.54
N GLU A 394 -12.11 37.50 8.30
CA GLU A 394 -12.02 38.25 7.06
C GLU A 394 -13.31 38.08 6.23
N PHE A 395 -13.67 39.07 5.42
CA PHE A 395 -14.89 39.03 4.59
C PHE A 395 -14.58 39.25 3.11
N SER A 396 -15.36 38.61 2.25
CA SER A 396 -15.11 38.57 0.80
C SER A 396 -15.40 39.90 0.10
N GLU A 397 -16.26 40.74 0.66
CA GLU A 397 -16.62 42.06 0.14
C GLU A 397 -15.59 43.13 0.49
N LEU A 398 -15.37 44.06 -0.45
CA LEU A 398 -14.57 45.27 -0.26
C LEU A 398 -15.13 46.14 0.88
N ASN A 399 -14.25 46.89 1.56
CA ASN A 399 -14.54 47.80 2.68
C ASN A 399 -14.99 47.15 4.00
N ASN A 400 -15.02 45.82 4.09
CA ASN A 400 -15.16 45.19 5.40
C ASN A 400 -13.85 45.24 6.19
N ALA A 401 -13.99 45.44 7.50
CA ALA A 401 -12.89 45.31 8.44
C ALA A 401 -12.57 43.84 8.73
N THR A 402 -11.32 43.57 9.11
CA THR A 402 -10.90 42.30 9.70
C THR A 402 -11.12 42.37 11.22
N TYR A 403 -11.74 41.34 11.79
CA TYR A 403 -12.08 41.30 13.22
C TYR A 403 -11.19 40.29 13.94
N PHE A 404 -10.74 40.64 15.15
CA PHE A 404 -9.85 39.82 15.96
C PHE A 404 -10.53 39.46 17.28
N TYR A 405 -10.60 38.17 17.60
CA TYR A 405 -11.26 37.64 18.79
C TYR A 405 -10.32 36.75 19.59
N ARG A 406 -10.37 36.81 20.93
CA ARG A 406 -9.67 35.85 21.81
C ARG A 406 -10.36 34.49 21.88
N ASN A 407 -11.69 34.50 21.76
CA ASN A 407 -12.54 33.33 21.84
C ASN A 407 -13.25 33.12 20.50
N LEU A 408 -13.73 31.90 20.26
CA LEU A 408 -14.52 31.60 19.07
C LEU A 408 -15.75 32.53 19.02
N PRO A 409 -15.97 33.30 17.94
CA PRO A 409 -17.00 34.34 17.92
C PRO A 409 -18.44 33.78 17.86
N TYR A 410 -18.58 32.50 17.49
CA TYR A 410 -19.84 31.77 17.36
C TYR A 410 -19.83 30.49 18.22
N LYS A 411 -21.02 29.95 18.50
CA LYS A 411 -21.16 28.69 19.26
C LYS A 411 -20.89 27.49 18.35
N PRO A 412 -19.96 26.58 18.68
CA PRO A 412 -19.69 25.40 17.85
C PRO A 412 -20.90 24.46 17.83
N SER A 413 -21.10 23.78 16.70
CA SER A 413 -22.17 22.78 16.52
C SER A 413 -21.58 21.51 15.92
N LYS A 414 -22.17 20.36 16.25
CA LYS A 414 -21.80 19.06 15.69
C LYS A 414 -22.49 18.75 14.34
N SER A 415 -23.24 19.71 13.79
CA SER A 415 -23.88 19.55 12.47
C SER A 415 -22.84 19.42 11.35
N ASN A 416 -23.07 18.50 10.41
CA ASN A 416 -22.26 18.32 9.20
C ASN A 416 -22.13 19.61 8.37
N LEU A 417 -23.20 20.42 8.34
CA LEU A 417 -23.16 21.79 7.86
C LEU A 417 -23.60 22.70 9.00
N GLN A 418 -22.62 23.22 9.73
CA GLN A 418 -22.91 24.17 10.79
C GLN A 418 -23.42 25.49 10.20
N VAL A 419 -24.48 26.01 10.79
CA VAL A 419 -25.03 27.33 10.49
C VAL A 419 -24.50 28.35 11.51
N VAL A 420 -24.02 29.50 11.02
CA VAL A 420 -23.40 30.57 11.81
C VAL A 420 -24.03 31.91 11.45
N SER A 421 -24.34 32.74 12.45
CA SER A 421 -24.86 34.08 12.21
C SER A 421 -23.74 35.03 11.78
N ILE A 422 -23.94 35.80 10.70
CA ILE A 422 -22.96 36.83 10.30
C ILE A 422 -22.75 37.89 11.39
N THR A 423 -23.77 38.13 12.21
CA THR A 423 -23.67 39.11 13.31
C THR A 423 -22.70 38.66 14.40
N ASP A 424 -22.54 37.35 14.61
CA ASP A 424 -21.52 36.81 15.50
C ASP A 424 -20.11 37.06 14.95
N LEU A 425 -19.93 36.85 13.64
CA LEU A 425 -18.66 37.04 12.94
C LEU A 425 -18.25 38.52 12.79
N LYS A 426 -19.19 39.46 12.85
CA LYS A 426 -18.98 40.92 12.78
C LYS A 426 -19.18 41.63 14.12
N SER A 427 -19.21 40.92 15.23
CA SER A 427 -19.56 41.50 16.53
C SER A 427 -18.41 42.35 17.09
N THR A 428 -18.55 43.67 17.02
CA THR A 428 -17.61 44.61 17.68
C THR A 428 -17.62 44.50 19.20
N ALA A 429 -18.73 44.02 19.79
CA ALA A 429 -18.84 43.79 21.23
C ALA A 429 -18.04 42.57 21.70
N LYS A 430 -17.84 41.57 20.83
CA LYS A 430 -17.05 40.38 21.13
C LYS A 430 -15.58 40.51 20.68
N ALA A 431 -15.31 41.35 19.68
CA ALA A 431 -13.98 41.53 19.14
C ALA A 431 -13.08 42.33 20.09
N ASP A 432 -11.83 41.91 20.23
CA ASP A 432 -10.82 42.69 20.95
C ASP A 432 -10.49 43.99 20.19
N PHE A 433 -10.45 43.89 18.85
CA PHE A 433 -10.24 45.01 17.93
C PHE A 433 -10.59 44.60 16.49
N TYR A 434 -10.66 45.60 15.62
CA TYR A 434 -10.84 45.41 14.18
C TYR A 434 -9.94 46.38 13.40
N LEU A 435 -9.55 46.00 12.19
CA LEU A 435 -8.69 46.80 11.31
C LEU A 435 -9.33 46.94 9.92
N SER A 436 -9.23 48.11 9.31
CA SER A 436 -9.77 48.37 7.97
C SER A 436 -8.70 48.23 6.88
N HIS A 437 -9.14 47.92 5.66
CA HIS A 437 -8.28 47.79 4.47
C HIS A 437 -8.01 49.12 3.75
N ASN A 438 -8.06 50.25 4.47
CA ASN A 438 -7.94 51.58 3.88
C ASN A 438 -6.46 51.96 3.66
N GLY A 439 -6.12 52.40 2.46
CA GLY A 439 -4.79 52.92 2.11
C GLY A 439 -3.66 51.87 2.24
N ALA A 440 -2.60 52.23 2.97
CA ALA A 440 -1.45 51.36 3.28
C ALA A 440 -1.74 50.46 4.50
N TRP A 441 -2.86 49.75 4.45
CA TRP A 441 -3.40 48.99 5.57
C TRP A 441 -2.46 47.89 6.09
N GLU A 442 -1.60 47.32 5.25
CA GLU A 442 -0.64 46.28 5.65
C GLU A 442 0.28 46.74 6.76
N LYS A 443 0.69 48.02 6.75
CA LYS A 443 1.53 48.60 7.80
C LYS A 443 0.80 48.65 9.13
N SER A 444 -0.49 48.98 9.11
CA SER A 444 -1.34 49.01 10.30
C SER A 444 -1.53 47.59 10.87
N PHE A 445 -1.73 46.61 9.99
CA PHE A 445 -1.83 45.21 10.41
C PHE A 445 -0.50 44.68 10.95
N ASP A 446 0.62 44.92 10.25
CA ASP A 446 1.96 44.49 10.69
C ASP A 446 2.29 45.06 12.08
N ASN A 447 2.04 46.36 12.30
CA ASN A 447 2.25 47.00 13.60
C ASN A 447 1.40 46.36 14.70
N ARG A 448 0.13 46.08 14.41
CA ARG A 448 -0.78 45.48 15.39
C ARG A 448 -0.40 44.04 15.68
N LEU A 449 -0.18 43.21 14.67
CA LEU A 449 0.24 41.81 14.83
C LEU A 449 1.59 41.72 15.59
N LYS A 450 2.54 42.59 15.27
CA LYS A 450 3.82 42.68 16.00
C LYS A 450 3.61 42.98 17.49
N SER A 451 2.68 43.86 17.84
CA SER A 451 2.36 44.14 19.26
C SER A 451 1.76 42.94 20.00
N LEU A 452 1.24 41.94 19.25
CA LEU A 452 0.72 40.68 19.77
C LEU A 452 1.76 39.55 19.75
N GLY A 453 2.99 39.83 19.34
CA GLY A 453 4.05 38.84 19.15
C GLY A 453 3.87 37.94 17.91
N ILE A 454 3.04 38.35 16.96
CA ILE A 454 2.81 37.65 15.70
C ILE A 454 3.65 38.32 14.59
N TYR A 455 4.53 37.55 13.96
CA TYR A 455 5.46 38.02 12.93
C TYR A 455 5.31 37.19 11.66
N PRO A 456 5.61 37.71 10.46
CA PRO A 456 5.74 36.87 9.25
C PRO A 456 6.72 35.69 9.42
N ASP A 457 6.48 34.61 8.66
CA ASP A 457 7.14 33.29 8.70
C ASP A 457 8.57 33.17 8.13
#